data_AF-A0A3M6QUJ2-F1
#
_entry.id   AF-A0A3M6QUJ2-F1
#
_cell.length_a   1.000
_cell.length_b   1.000
_cell.length_c   1.000
_cell.angle_alpha   90.00
_cell.angle_beta   90.00
_cell.angle_gamma   90.00
#
_symmetry.space_group_name_H-M   'P 1'
#
loop_
_entity.id
_entity.type
_entity.pdbx_description
1 polymer ?
#
loop_
_entity_poly.entity_id
_entity_poly.type
_entity_poly.pdbx_seq_one_letter_code
_entity_poly.pdbx_strand_id
1 'polypeptide(L)'
;MKDHIMTIESIDFAQLSVEQIKHFIAQAQLALTDRKDNTAPRRVAIAFDSYNGRRYSRPWIARVTAWPVGGKPTLDWGNYVGSDSGGEAEVNAKPGDIIRWGQKDGRGNGTRAYWGVVAEDGSVDRVTEVQARNAFSA
;
A
#
# COMPACT_ATOMS: atom_id res chain seq x y z
N MET A 1 -25.78 3.55 21.29
CA MET A 1 -25.05 2.35 21.78
C MET A 1 -23.61 2.76 21.97
N LYS A 2 -23.08 2.67 23.20
CA LYS A 2 -21.67 2.95 23.48
C LYS A 2 -20.92 1.63 23.32
N ASP A 3 -19.94 1.60 22.44
CA ASP A 3 -19.05 0.45 22.31
C ASP A 3 -18.23 0.32 23.59
N HIS A 4 -18.45 -0.78 24.31
CA HIS A 4 -17.63 -1.17 25.45
C HIS A 4 -16.34 -1.78 24.90
N ILE A 5 -15.28 -0.96 24.84
CA ILE A 5 -13.92 -1.48 24.68
C ILE A 5 -13.58 -2.17 26.01
N MET A 6 -13.56 -3.51 26.02
CA MET A 6 -13.04 -4.26 27.16
C MET A 6 -11.53 -4.15 27.21
N THR A 7 -11.01 -3.40 28.18
CA THR A 7 -9.59 -3.41 28.56
C THR A 7 -9.31 -4.71 29.31
N ILE A 8 -8.39 -5.54 28.80
CA ILE A 8 -7.96 -6.77 29.47
C ILE A 8 -6.99 -6.35 30.59
N GLU A 9 -7.45 -6.27 31.83
CA GLU A 9 -6.62 -5.80 32.95
C GLU A 9 -5.65 -6.85 33.50
N SER A 10 -5.88 -8.15 33.28
CA SER A 10 -4.88 -9.22 33.41
C SER A 10 -5.51 -10.58 33.09
N ILE A 11 -4.71 -11.54 32.63
CA ILE A 11 -5.14 -12.93 32.44
C ILE A 11 -4.39 -13.79 33.47
N ASP A 12 -5.12 -14.44 34.36
CA ASP A 12 -4.57 -15.45 35.25
C ASP A 12 -4.53 -16.80 34.52
N PHE A 13 -3.34 -17.17 34.05
CA PHE A 13 -3.13 -18.43 33.32
C PHE A 13 -3.36 -19.68 34.16
N ALA A 14 -3.36 -19.58 35.50
CA ALA A 14 -3.61 -20.71 36.39
C ALA A 14 -5.07 -21.19 36.39
N GLN A 15 -6.00 -20.34 35.96
CA GLN A 15 -7.44 -20.64 35.91
C GLN A 15 -7.90 -21.20 34.55
N LEU A 16 -6.99 -21.27 33.57
CA LEU A 16 -7.31 -21.75 32.23
C LEU A 16 -7.11 -23.25 32.13
N SER A 17 -8.08 -23.93 31.53
CA SER A 17 -7.92 -25.32 31.11
C SER A 17 -6.91 -25.44 29.97
N VAL A 18 -6.29 -26.62 29.84
CA VAL A 18 -5.37 -26.94 28.73
C VAL A 18 -6.02 -26.69 27.37
N GLU A 19 -7.32 -26.97 27.21
CA GLU A 19 -8.04 -26.73 25.96
C GLU A 19 -8.26 -25.24 25.66
N GLN A 20 -8.53 -24.43 26.68
CA GLN A 20 -8.59 -22.97 26.52
C GLN A 20 -7.23 -22.40 26.13
N ILE A 21 -6.15 -22.89 26.74
CA ILE A 21 -4.77 -22.48 26.40
C ILE A 21 -4.45 -22.84 24.94
N LYS A 22 -4.76 -24.07 24.49
CA LYS A 22 -4.57 -24.48 23.10
C LYS A 22 -5.37 -23.62 22.13
N HIS A 23 -6.62 -23.29 22.49
CA HIS A 23 -7.47 -22.42 21.67
C HIS A 23 -6.85 -21.03 21.52
N PHE A 24 -6.38 -20.41 22.61
CA PHE A 24 -5.72 -19.10 22.54
C PHE A 24 -4.43 -19.13 21.73
N ILE A 25 -3.62 -20.18 21.87
CA ILE A 25 -2.41 -20.35 21.06
C ILE A 25 -2.76 -20.46 19.57
N ALA A 26 -3.78 -21.24 19.22
CA ALA A 26 -4.23 -21.39 17.84
C ALA A 26 -4.73 -20.05 17.25
N GLN A 27 -5.51 -19.28 18.02
CA GLN A 27 -5.98 -17.95 17.61
C GLN A 27 -4.82 -16.96 17.46
N ALA A 28 -3.86 -16.96 18.39
CA ALA A 28 -2.67 -16.13 18.30
C ALA A 28 -1.84 -16.49 17.06
N GLN A 29 -1.68 -17.79 16.76
CA GLN A 29 -0.96 -18.26 15.58
C GLN A 29 -1.64 -17.82 14.27
N LEU A 30 -2.97 -17.91 14.20
CA LEU A 30 -3.75 -17.42 13.06
C LEU A 30 -3.58 -15.90 12.89
N ALA A 31 -3.77 -15.14 13.96
CA ALA A 31 -3.60 -13.68 13.93
C ALA A 31 -2.17 -13.25 13.57
N LEU A 32 -1.15 -13.99 14.00
CA LEU A 32 0.25 -13.74 13.63
C LEU A 32 0.53 -14.08 12.17
N THR A 33 -0.06 -15.15 11.64
CA THR A 33 0.05 -15.54 10.23
C THR A 33 -0.61 -14.49 9.33
N ASP A 34 -1.83 -14.05 9.64
CA ASP A 34 -2.53 -12.99 8.90
C ASP A 34 -1.72 -11.68 8.88
N ARG A 35 -1.13 -11.29 10.02
CA ARG A 35 -0.25 -10.10 10.09
C ARG A 35 1.01 -10.26 9.24
N LYS A 36 1.57 -11.46 9.17
CA LYS A 36 2.77 -11.74 8.38
C LYS A 36 2.47 -11.66 6.88
N ASP A 37 1.31 -12.16 6.45
CA ASP A 37 0.86 -12.02 5.07
C ASP A 37 0.54 -10.55 4.73
N ASN A 38 -0.04 -9.80 5.66
CA ASN A 38 -0.23 -8.35 5.54
C ASN A 38 1.07 -7.53 5.57
N THR A 39 2.24 -8.12 5.82
CA THR A 39 3.52 -7.39 5.80
C THR A 39 4.47 -7.89 4.72
N ALA A 40 4.07 -8.90 3.95
CA ALA A 40 4.84 -9.38 2.80
C ALA A 40 4.70 -8.40 1.62
N PRO A 41 5.80 -8.06 0.92
CA PRO A 41 5.70 -7.33 -0.34
C PRO A 41 4.92 -8.16 -1.37
N ARG A 42 4.03 -7.48 -2.09
CA ARG A 42 3.27 -8.05 -3.21
C ARG A 42 3.32 -7.13 -4.42
N ARG A 43 3.00 -7.69 -5.58
CA ARG A 43 2.86 -6.94 -6.82
C ARG A 43 1.63 -6.03 -6.72
N VAL A 44 1.86 -4.72 -6.79
CA VAL A 44 0.84 -3.70 -6.99
C VAL A 44 0.93 -3.23 -8.43
N ALA A 45 -0.20 -3.22 -9.14
CA ALA A 45 -0.25 -2.85 -10.55
C ALA A 45 -1.37 -1.85 -10.84
N ILE A 46 -1.08 -0.85 -11.68
CA ILE A 46 -2.04 0.12 -12.18
C ILE A 46 -2.14 -0.03 -13.69
N ALA A 47 -3.36 -0.25 -14.18
CA ALA A 47 -3.65 -0.32 -15.60
C ALA A 47 -3.64 1.07 -16.26
N PHE A 48 -3.16 1.12 -17.49
CA PHE A 48 -3.16 2.30 -18.35
C PHE A 48 -3.66 1.94 -19.74
N ASP A 49 -4.53 2.79 -20.28
CA ASP A 49 -5.01 2.68 -21.66
C ASP A 49 -3.92 3.00 -22.69
N SER A 50 -4.23 2.75 -23.96
CA SER A 50 -3.41 3.18 -25.09
C SER A 50 -3.15 4.69 -25.06
N TYR A 51 -1.95 5.08 -25.47
CA TYR A 51 -1.53 6.48 -25.48
C TYR A 51 -0.67 6.80 -26.70
N ASN A 52 -0.59 8.07 -27.07
CA ASN A 52 0.34 8.52 -28.12
C ASN A 52 1.76 8.63 -27.55
N GLY A 53 2.61 7.63 -27.79
CA GLY A 53 3.99 7.61 -27.28
C GLY A 53 4.93 8.68 -27.84
N ARG A 54 4.54 9.40 -28.90
CA ARG A 54 5.25 10.61 -29.33
C ARG A 54 4.96 11.83 -28.44
N ARG A 55 3.82 11.82 -27.74
CA ARG A 55 3.39 12.92 -26.85
C ARG A 55 3.65 12.58 -25.39
N TYR A 56 3.24 11.39 -24.97
CA TYR A 56 3.30 10.98 -23.58
C TYR A 56 4.46 10.01 -23.35
N SER A 57 5.11 10.10 -22.19
CA SER A 57 6.08 9.10 -21.75
C SER A 57 5.39 7.75 -21.54
N ARG A 58 6.19 6.69 -21.37
CA ARG A 58 5.67 5.47 -20.74
C ARG A 58 5.05 5.82 -19.38
N PRO A 59 3.93 5.19 -19.01
CA PRO A 59 3.41 5.23 -17.65
C PRO A 59 4.47 4.80 -16.64
N TRP A 60 4.35 5.29 -15.41
CA TRP A 60 5.27 4.97 -14.33
C TRP A 60 4.52 4.77 -13.02
N ILE A 61 5.14 3.99 -12.14
CA ILE A 61 4.72 3.75 -10.76
C ILE A 61 5.96 3.75 -9.87
N ALA A 62 5.81 4.19 -8.64
CA ALA A 62 6.86 4.17 -7.63
C ALA A 62 6.26 4.06 -6.24
N ARG A 63 7.00 3.44 -5.33
CA ARG A 63 6.72 3.41 -3.90
C ARG A 63 7.55 4.47 -3.19
N VAL A 64 6.97 5.17 -2.22
CA VAL A 64 7.70 6.08 -1.34
C VAL A 64 8.45 5.27 -0.28
N THR A 65 9.77 5.45 -0.17
CA THR A 65 10.60 4.76 0.82
C THR A 65 11.09 5.66 1.94
N ALA A 66 11.13 6.97 1.72
CA ALA A 66 11.44 7.97 2.72
C ALA A 66 10.78 9.29 2.36
N TRP A 67 10.34 10.06 3.35
CA TRP A 67 9.80 11.39 3.10
C TRP A 67 10.19 12.37 4.22
N PRO A 68 11.36 13.04 4.10
CA PRO A 68 11.78 14.03 5.10
C PRO A 68 10.78 15.19 5.18
N VAL A 69 10.62 15.76 6.37
CA VAL A 69 9.77 16.95 6.57
C VAL A 69 10.36 18.11 5.76
N GLY A 70 9.52 18.85 5.02
CA GLY A 70 9.95 19.95 4.15
C GLY A 70 10.68 19.51 2.88
N GLY A 71 10.83 18.20 2.63
CA GLY A 71 11.52 17.66 1.47
C GLY A 71 10.62 16.87 0.51
N LYS A 72 11.23 16.41 -0.58
CA LYS A 72 10.60 15.51 -1.55
C LYS A 72 10.74 14.05 -1.09
N PRO A 73 9.79 13.18 -1.45
CA PRO A 73 9.92 11.77 -1.14
C PRO A 73 11.02 11.11 -1.98
N THR A 74 11.72 10.16 -1.36
CA THR A 74 12.55 9.17 -2.03
C THR A 74 11.63 8.10 -2.61
N LEU A 75 11.87 7.74 -3.86
CA LEU A 75 11.04 6.83 -4.63
C LEU A 75 11.84 5.59 -5.02
N ASP A 76 11.24 4.43 -4.80
CA ASP A 76 11.63 3.14 -5.36
C ASP A 76 10.76 2.85 -6.58
N TRP A 77 11.36 2.83 -7.76
CA TRP A 77 10.64 2.84 -9.04
C TRP A 77 10.25 1.44 -9.46
N GLY A 78 9.01 1.30 -9.91
CA GLY A 78 8.52 0.10 -10.57
C GLY A 78 8.82 0.07 -12.06
N ASN A 79 8.18 -0.87 -12.75
CA ASN A 79 8.34 -1.08 -14.19
C ASN A 79 7.02 -0.90 -14.91
N TYR A 80 7.09 -0.51 -16.19
CA TYR A 80 5.93 -0.54 -17.09
C TYR A 80 6.02 -1.77 -17.98
N VAL A 81 5.00 -2.63 -17.89
CA VAL A 81 4.81 -3.82 -18.72
C VAL A 81 3.71 -3.52 -19.72
N GLY A 82 4.11 -3.08 -20.91
CA GLY A 82 3.17 -2.66 -21.93
C GLY A 82 3.82 -1.97 -23.12
N SER A 83 2.97 -1.36 -23.95
CA SER A 83 3.37 -0.60 -25.13
C SER A 83 2.47 0.63 -25.28
N ASP A 84 2.59 1.35 -26.39
CA ASP A 84 1.70 2.47 -26.70
C ASP A 84 0.22 2.03 -26.85
N SER A 85 -0.04 0.72 -27.01
CA SER A 85 -1.39 0.14 -26.99
C SER A 85 -1.98 -0.03 -25.58
N GLY A 86 -1.23 0.32 -24.52
CA GLY A 86 -1.64 0.15 -23.13
C GLY A 86 -0.82 -0.93 -22.40
N GLY A 87 -1.13 -1.12 -21.12
CA GLY A 87 -0.45 -2.08 -20.25
C GLY A 87 -0.57 -1.71 -18.77
N GLU A 88 0.34 -2.24 -17.95
CA GLU A 88 0.32 -2.04 -16.50
C GLU A 88 1.66 -1.47 -16.01
N ALA A 89 1.60 -0.54 -15.06
CA ALA A 89 2.76 -0.15 -14.29
C ALA A 89 2.74 -0.89 -12.94
N GLU A 90 3.78 -1.65 -12.64
CA GLU A 90 3.87 -2.53 -11.47
C GLU A 90 5.05 -2.20 -10.55
N VAL A 91 4.85 -2.35 -9.24
CA VAL A 91 5.87 -2.21 -8.20
C VAL A 91 5.62 -3.20 -7.06
N ASN A 92 6.67 -3.60 -6.36
CA ASN A 92 6.52 -4.36 -5.12
C ASN A 92 6.24 -3.41 -3.94
N ALA A 93 5.14 -3.66 -3.24
CA ALA A 93 4.74 -2.87 -2.09
C ALA A 93 3.92 -3.70 -1.09
N LYS A 94 3.82 -3.19 0.13
CA LYS A 94 3.05 -3.78 1.23
C LYS A 94 1.79 -2.94 1.47
N PRO A 95 0.71 -3.49 2.04
CA PRO A 95 -0.39 -2.65 2.50
C PRO A 95 0.12 -1.58 3.47
N GLY A 96 -0.45 -0.38 3.35
CA GLY A 96 0.03 0.84 4.02
C GLY A 96 1.13 1.60 3.28
N ASP A 97 1.86 0.97 2.35
CA ASP A 97 2.86 1.69 1.55
C ASP A 97 2.18 2.79 0.70
N ILE A 98 2.90 3.90 0.52
CA ILE A 98 2.44 4.99 -0.34
C ILE A 98 2.94 4.77 -1.76
N ILE A 99 2.02 4.79 -2.72
CA ILE A 99 2.29 4.66 -4.14
C ILE A 99 2.07 5.99 -4.84
N ARG A 100 2.95 6.26 -5.79
CA ARG A 100 2.81 7.35 -6.75
C ARG A 100 2.83 6.76 -8.15
N TRP A 101 1.94 7.20 -9.02
CA TRP A 101 1.93 6.75 -10.42
C TRP A 101 1.48 7.88 -11.34
N GLY A 102 1.79 7.75 -12.62
CA GLY A 102 1.42 8.78 -13.57
C GLY A 102 2.02 8.61 -14.95
N GLN A 103 1.94 9.69 -15.73
CA GLN A 103 2.44 9.74 -17.09
C GLN A 103 2.79 11.19 -17.44
N LYS A 104 3.99 11.41 -17.96
CA LYS A 104 4.46 12.74 -18.35
C LYS A 104 3.95 13.08 -19.74
N ASP A 105 3.42 14.29 -19.92
CA ASP A 105 3.19 14.88 -21.25
C ASP A 105 4.42 15.69 -21.66
N GLY A 106 5.05 15.30 -22.77
CA GLY A 106 6.22 15.99 -23.32
C GLY A 106 5.92 17.39 -23.86
N ARG A 107 4.65 17.73 -24.10
CA ARG A 107 4.22 19.06 -24.58
C ARG A 107 3.82 20.03 -23.45
N GLY A 108 3.72 19.54 -22.21
CA GLY A 108 3.14 20.28 -21.09
C GLY A 108 1.60 20.26 -21.12
N ASN A 109 0.97 20.47 -19.96
CA ASN A 109 -0.49 20.52 -19.72
C ASN A 109 -1.25 19.18 -19.64
N GLY A 110 -0.65 18.05 -20.04
CA GLY A 110 -1.29 16.73 -19.92
C GLY A 110 -0.67 15.79 -18.88
N THR A 111 0.36 16.22 -18.15
CA THR A 111 1.04 15.36 -17.17
C THR A 111 0.09 15.01 -16.04
N ARG A 112 0.01 13.72 -15.73
CA ARG A 112 -0.78 13.19 -14.62
C ARG A 112 0.17 12.58 -13.60
N ALA A 113 -0.08 12.87 -12.33
CA ALA A 113 0.61 12.25 -11.20
C ALA A 113 -0.41 12.09 -10.07
N TYR A 114 -0.56 10.85 -9.60
CA TYR A 114 -1.52 10.46 -8.60
C TYR A 114 -0.81 9.86 -7.39
N TRP A 115 -1.53 9.84 -6.27
CA TRP A 115 -1.08 9.30 -5.00
C TRP A 115 -2.11 8.29 -4.50
N GLY A 116 -1.63 7.30 -3.76
CA GLY A 116 -2.49 6.27 -3.20
C GLY A 116 -1.82 5.50 -2.07
N VAL A 117 -2.64 4.78 -1.30
CA VAL A 117 -2.20 3.88 -0.23
C VAL A 117 -2.54 2.46 -0.67
N VAL A 118 -1.61 1.52 -0.48
CA VAL A 118 -1.87 0.11 -0.78
C VAL A 118 -2.83 -0.45 0.26
N ALA A 119 -3.95 -1.04 -0.18
CA ALA A 119 -4.92 -1.72 0.66
C ALA A 119 -4.51 -3.18 0.95
N GLU A 120 -5.23 -3.84 1.86
CA GLU A 120 -4.97 -5.23 2.29
C GLU A 120 -5.13 -6.27 1.19
N ASP A 121 -5.81 -5.97 0.09
CA ASP A 121 -5.95 -6.83 -1.09
C ASP A 121 -4.90 -6.53 -2.18
N GLY A 122 -4.06 -5.51 -2.00
CA GLY A 122 -3.07 -5.06 -2.97
C GLY A 122 -3.60 -4.02 -3.98
N SER A 123 -4.87 -3.64 -3.88
CA SER A 123 -5.40 -2.47 -4.60
C SER A 123 -4.81 -1.16 -4.05
N VAL A 124 -5.01 -0.06 -4.77
CA VAL A 124 -4.49 1.25 -4.40
C VAL A 124 -5.64 2.24 -4.23
N ASP A 125 -5.87 2.63 -2.99
CA ASP A 125 -6.85 3.66 -2.65
C ASP A 125 -6.28 5.02 -2.98
N ARG A 126 -6.94 5.72 -3.92
CA ARG A 126 -6.46 7.02 -4.39
C ARG A 126 -6.68 8.09 -3.33
N VAL A 127 -5.60 8.82 -3.03
CA VAL A 127 -5.61 9.91 -2.04
C VAL A 127 -4.99 11.19 -2.61
N THR A 128 -5.15 12.29 -1.88
CA THR A 128 -4.39 13.53 -2.12
C THR A 128 -2.95 13.39 -1.63
N GLU A 129 -2.06 14.24 -2.13
CA GLU A 129 -0.66 14.28 -1.67
C GLU A 129 -0.55 14.54 -0.16
N VAL A 130 -1.42 15.39 0.39
CA VAL A 130 -1.45 15.70 1.83
C VAL A 130 -1.86 14.47 2.64
N GLN A 131 -2.89 13.73 2.20
CA GLN A 131 -3.29 12.48 2.84
C GLN A 131 -2.18 11.42 2.77
N ALA A 132 -1.54 11.27 1.61
CA ALA A 132 -0.39 10.38 1.45
C ALA A 132 0.77 10.75 2.40
N ARG A 133 1.06 12.05 2.54
CA ARG A 133 2.08 12.53 3.46
C ARG A 133 1.75 12.20 4.93
N ASN A 134 0.50 12.40 5.32
CA ASN A 134 0.03 12.10 6.67
C ASN A 134 0.09 10.59 6.95
N ALA A 135 -0.34 9.76 5.99
CA ALA A 135 -0.29 8.31 6.10
C ALA A 135 1.15 7.76 6.19
N PHE A 136 2.12 8.39 5.53
CA PHE A 136 3.54 8.00 5.66
C PHE A 136 4.15 8.35 7.02
N SER A 137 3.61 9.36 7.71
CA SER A 137 4.16 9.88 8.97
C SER A 137 3.50 9.30 10.21
N ALA A 138 2.46 8.46 10.04
CA ALA A 138 1.72 7.78 11.10
C ALA A 138 2.36 6.43 11.42
#